data_AF-A0A1A7Z2D5-F1
#
_entry.id   AF-A0A1A7Z2D5-F1
#
_cell.length_a   1.000
_cell.length_b   1.000
_cell.length_c   1.000
_cell.angle_alpha   90.00
_cell.angle_beta   90.00
_cell.angle_gamma   90.00
#
_symmetry.space_group_name_H-M   'P 1'
#
loop_
_entity.id
_entity.type
_entity.pdbx_description
1 polymer ?
#
loop_
_entity_poly.entity_id
_entity_poly.type
_entity_poly.pdbx_seq_one_letter_code
_entity_poly.pdbx_strand_id
1 'polypeptide(L)'
;QAPRDGMLLRSWSHLDRTMMLLVNPQSGKGQALTFYYNHIQRMLNEAGITHTLIITEKQGHAREIVRDADLLQLDALVIMSGDGLLYEVING
;
A
#
# COMPACT_ATOMS: atom_id res chain seq x y z
N GLN A 1 -23.85 25.77 -26.41
CA GLN A 1 -23.10 26.02 -25.16
C GLN A 1 -22.43 24.72 -24.80
N ALA A 2 -21.11 24.64 -24.96
CA ALA A 2 -20.31 23.47 -24.63
C ALA A 2 -20.21 23.34 -23.09
N PRO A 3 -20.17 22.12 -22.53
CA PRO A 3 -19.92 21.96 -21.11
C PRO A 3 -18.47 22.35 -20.82
N ARG A 4 -18.24 22.92 -19.63
CA ARG A 4 -16.93 23.34 -19.15
C ARG A 4 -16.06 22.09 -18.95
N ASP A 5 -15.07 21.92 -19.81
CA ASP A 5 -14.13 20.79 -19.97
C ASP A 5 -13.22 20.48 -18.76
N GLY A 6 -13.62 20.80 -17.52
CA GLY A 6 -12.80 20.60 -16.32
C GLY A 6 -13.22 19.48 -15.38
N MET A 7 -14.46 18.95 -15.52
CA MET A 7 -15.08 18.12 -14.47
C MET A 7 -15.30 16.65 -14.84
N LEU A 8 -15.02 16.26 -16.10
CA LEU A 8 -15.34 14.91 -16.61
C LEU A 8 -14.13 13.96 -16.74
N LEU A 9 -12.90 14.41 -16.45
CA LEU A 9 -11.69 13.59 -16.61
C LEU A 9 -11.26 12.81 -15.36
N ARG A 10 -11.81 13.10 -14.17
CA ARG A 10 -11.53 12.30 -12.96
C ARG A 10 -12.48 11.12 -12.75
N SER A 11 -13.59 11.07 -13.49
CA SER A 11 -14.62 10.04 -13.31
C SER A 11 -14.38 8.75 -14.10
N TRP A 12 -13.21 8.59 -14.73
CA TRP A 12 -12.83 7.38 -15.49
C TRP A 12 -11.47 6.79 -15.08
N SER A 13 -10.94 7.16 -13.92
CA SER A 13 -9.62 6.73 -13.49
C SER A 13 -9.70 6.23 -12.04
N HIS A 14 -9.40 4.94 -11.82
CA HIS A 14 -9.09 4.31 -10.52
C HIS A 14 -10.22 3.69 -9.68
N LEU A 15 -11.41 3.39 -10.22
CA LEU A 15 -12.50 2.82 -9.39
C LEU A 15 -12.18 1.48 -8.70
N ASP A 16 -11.18 0.74 -9.18
CA ASP A 16 -10.74 -0.54 -8.58
C ASP A 16 -9.28 -0.54 -8.10
N ARG A 17 -8.58 0.61 -8.16
CA ARG A 17 -7.17 0.64 -7.75
C ARG A 17 -7.04 0.89 -6.25
N THR A 18 -6.22 0.09 -5.61
CA THR A 18 -6.04 0.09 -4.15
C THR A 18 -4.57 0.22 -3.80
N MET A 19 -4.26 0.70 -2.60
CA MET A 19 -2.89 0.62 -2.10
C MET A 19 -2.63 -0.74 -1.46
N MET A 20 -1.43 -1.28 -1.64
CA MET A 20 -0.98 -2.46 -0.91
C MET A 20 0.02 -2.03 0.16
N LEU A 21 -0.31 -2.27 1.43
CA LEU A 21 0.58 -2.00 2.58
C LEU A 21 1.22 -3.29 3.06
N LEU A 22 2.53 -3.43 2.83
CA LEU A 22 3.35 -4.52 3.36
C LEU A 22 3.94 -4.12 4.70
N VAL A 23 3.68 -4.90 5.75
CA VAL A 23 4.18 -4.63 7.11
C VAL A 23 4.97 -5.81 7.63
N ASN A 24 6.22 -5.57 8.01
CA ASN A 24 6.99 -6.54 8.80
C ASN A 24 6.78 -6.25 10.30
N PRO A 25 6.10 -7.13 11.06
CA PRO A 25 5.75 -6.89 12.45
C PRO A 25 6.96 -6.69 13.36
N GLN A 26 8.13 -7.24 13.01
CA GLN A 26 9.35 -7.14 13.80
C GLN A 26 10.07 -5.77 13.66
N SER A 27 9.64 -4.94 12.71
CA SER A 27 10.26 -3.64 12.45
C SER A 27 10.04 -2.65 13.61
N GLY A 28 10.94 -1.67 13.77
CA GLY A 28 10.78 -0.60 14.76
C GLY A 28 10.69 -1.12 16.21
N LYS A 29 11.44 -2.18 16.55
CA LYS A 29 11.39 -2.91 17.84
C LYS A 29 10.07 -3.66 18.06
N GLY A 30 9.52 -4.27 17.00
CA GLY A 30 8.28 -5.06 17.11
C GLY A 30 7.00 -4.23 17.17
N GLN A 31 7.05 -2.92 16.89
CA GLN A 31 5.92 -2.01 17.06
C GLN A 31 5.20 -1.66 15.76
N ALA A 32 5.62 -2.21 14.62
CA ALA A 32 5.10 -1.82 13.30
C ALA A 32 3.58 -2.01 13.18
N LEU A 33 3.05 -3.15 13.64
CA LEU A 33 1.60 -3.40 13.63
C LEU A 33 0.85 -2.49 14.60
N THR A 34 1.38 -2.29 15.82
CA THR A 34 0.80 -1.36 16.78
C THR A 34 0.71 0.05 16.21
N PHE A 35 1.77 0.51 15.53
CA PHE A 35 1.79 1.81 14.88
C PHE A 35 0.77 1.89 13.73
N TYR A 36 0.66 0.82 12.94
CA TYR A 36 -0.34 0.73 11.88
C TYR A 36 -1.76 0.90 12.44
N TYR A 37 -2.16 0.08 13.42
CA TYR A 37 -3.53 0.08 13.96
C TYR A 37 -3.87 1.37 14.71
N ASN A 38 -2.91 1.96 15.43
CA ASN A 38 -3.17 3.14 16.25
C ASN A 38 -3.15 4.46 15.46
N HIS A 39 -2.39 4.53 14.37
CA HIS A 39 -2.16 5.79 13.65
C HIS A 39 -2.46 5.68 12.17
N ILE A 40 -1.78 4.79 11.45
CA ILE A 40 -1.81 4.78 9.98
C ILE A 40 -3.17 4.38 9.45
N GLN A 41 -3.79 3.34 9.99
CA GLN A 41 -5.12 2.91 9.56
C GLN A 41 -6.13 4.06 9.68
N ARG A 42 -6.08 4.79 10.80
CA ARG A 42 -6.93 5.95 11.02
C ARG A 42 -6.67 7.06 9.98
N MET A 43 -5.41 7.42 9.76
CA MET A 43 -5.04 8.46 8.77
C MET A 43 -5.49 8.09 7.36
N LEU A 44 -5.32 6.83 6.94
CA LEU A 44 -5.74 6.35 5.62
C LEU A 44 -7.27 6.39 5.47
N ASN A 45 -8.00 5.98 6.52
CA ASN A 45 -9.45 6.05 6.54
C ASN A 45 -9.96 7.49 6.47
N GLU A 46 -9.38 8.41 7.25
CA GLU A 46 -9.74 9.83 7.25
C GLU A 46 -9.44 10.50 5.89
N ALA A 47 -8.40 10.03 5.18
CA ALA A 47 -8.06 10.47 3.83
C ALA A 47 -8.92 9.79 2.72
N GLY A 48 -9.81 8.87 3.07
CA GLY A 48 -10.64 8.14 2.11
C GLY A 48 -9.84 7.20 1.20
N ILE A 49 -8.68 6.74 1.66
CA ILE A 49 -7.80 5.89 0.87
C ILE A 49 -8.06 4.42 1.20
N THR A 50 -8.50 3.65 0.21
CA THR A 50 -8.68 2.20 0.35
C THR A 50 -7.36 1.46 0.18
N HIS A 51 -7.03 0.59 1.12
CA HIS A 51 -5.81 -0.21 1.07
C HIS A 51 -6.02 -1.63 1.58
N THR A 52 -5.19 -2.54 1.07
CA THR A 52 -5.04 -3.89 1.59
C THR A 52 -3.80 -3.95 2.48
N LEU A 53 -3.97 -4.39 3.72
CA LEU A 53 -2.86 -4.66 4.64
C LEU A 53 -2.40 -6.11 4.48
N ILE A 54 -1.10 -6.30 4.27
CA ILE A 54 -0.47 -7.62 4.25
C ILE A 54 0.67 -7.64 5.26
N ILE A 55 0.62 -8.62 6.16
CA ILE A 55 1.62 -8.82 7.21
C ILE A 55 2.62 -9.86 6.71
N THR A 56 3.90 -9.50 6.64
CA THR A 56 4.94 -10.46 6.22
C THR A 56 5.34 -11.36 7.38
N GLU A 57 5.70 -12.59 7.08
CA GLU A 57 5.87 -13.65 8.09
C GLU A 57 7.32 -14.14 8.20
N LYS A 58 8.07 -14.03 7.09
CA LYS A 58 9.44 -14.52 6.94
C LYS A 58 10.21 -13.61 5.98
N GLN A 59 11.54 -13.74 6.02
CA GLN A 59 12.41 -13.12 5.02
C GLN A 59 12.03 -13.61 3.61
N GLY A 60 11.99 -12.70 2.64
CA GLY A 60 11.61 -12.97 1.26
C GLY A 60 10.10 -13.07 1.02
N HIS A 61 9.25 -13.00 2.05
CA HIS A 61 7.79 -13.07 1.84
C HIS A 61 7.27 -11.86 1.04
N ALA A 62 7.78 -10.65 1.30
CA ALA A 62 7.40 -9.48 0.51
C ALA A 62 7.72 -9.64 -0.97
N ARG A 63 8.88 -10.22 -1.28
CA ARG A 63 9.28 -10.56 -2.64
C ARG A 63 8.32 -11.54 -3.29
N GLU A 64 7.93 -12.61 -2.60
CA GLU A 64 6.94 -13.58 -3.09
C GLU A 64 5.60 -12.88 -3.40
N ILE A 65 5.11 -12.03 -2.50
CA ILE A 65 3.86 -11.27 -2.67
C ILE A 65 3.93 -10.32 -3.87
N VAL A 66 4.99 -9.52 -3.98
CA VAL A 66 5.14 -8.52 -5.05
C VAL A 66 5.26 -9.18 -6.42
N ARG A 67 6.00 -10.29 -6.51
CA ARG A 67 6.16 -11.05 -7.76
C ARG A 67 4.84 -11.59 -8.29
N ASP A 68 3.96 -12.03 -7.38
CA ASP A 68 2.70 -12.68 -7.73
C ASP A 68 1.52 -11.68 -7.79
N ALA A 69 1.73 -10.40 -7.41
CA ALA A 69 0.72 -9.35 -7.43
C ALA A 69 0.57 -8.70 -8.83
N ASP A 70 -0.67 -8.36 -9.21
CA ASP A 70 -0.93 -7.51 -10.38
C ASP A 70 -0.69 -6.04 -10.04
N LEU A 71 0.55 -5.60 -10.17
CA LEU A 71 0.97 -4.23 -9.83
C LEU A 71 0.30 -3.16 -10.70
N LEU A 72 -0.26 -3.50 -11.86
CA LEU A 72 -0.98 -2.54 -12.73
C LEU A 72 -2.32 -2.08 -12.12
N GLN A 73 -2.84 -2.83 -11.14
CA GLN A 73 -4.04 -2.50 -10.37
C GLN A 73 -3.74 -1.72 -9.09
N LEU A 74 -2.46 -1.52 -8.74
CA LEU A 74 -2.08 -0.77 -7.55
C LEU A 74 -1.81 0.68 -7.90
N ASP A 75 -2.36 1.59 -7.10
CA ASP A 75 -1.95 3.00 -7.15
C ASP A 75 -0.64 3.22 -6.40
N ALA A 76 -0.41 2.43 -5.35
CA ALA A 76 0.80 2.50 -4.56
C ALA A 76 1.11 1.16 -3.87
N LEU A 77 2.39 0.83 -3.83
CA LEU A 77 2.95 -0.17 -2.92
C LEU A 77 3.65 0.57 -1.77
N VAL A 78 3.16 0.37 -0.55
CA VAL A 78 3.66 1.02 0.66
C VAL A 78 4.32 -0.03 1.53
N ILE A 79 5.52 0.27 2.01
CA ILE A 79 6.34 -0.63 2.81
C ILE A 79 6.52 -0.02 4.21
N MET A 80 6.08 -0.72 5.24
CA MET A 80 6.36 -0.38 6.63
C MET A 80 7.39 -1.34 7.21
N SER A 81 8.66 -0.95 7.10
CA SER A 81 9.78 -1.68 7.71
C SER A 81 11.04 -0.81 7.83
N GLY A 82 12.12 -1.39 8.34
CA GLY A 82 13.47 -0.88 8.11
C GLY A 82 13.98 -1.26 6.71
N ASP A 83 15.27 -1.04 6.43
CA ASP A 83 15.86 -1.17 5.09
C ASP A 83 15.69 -2.56 4.43
N GLY A 84 15.60 -3.62 5.24
CA GLY A 84 15.51 -5.01 4.73
C GLY A 84 14.28 -5.31 3.87
N LEU A 85 13.10 -4.78 4.21
CA LEU A 85 11.88 -5.03 3.43
C LEU A 85 11.87 -4.25 2.11
N LEU A 86 12.46 -3.06 2.11
CA LEU A 86 12.63 -2.26 0.88
C LEU A 86 13.50 -3.01 -0.13
N TYR A 87 14.60 -3.62 0.33
CA TYR A 87 15.46 -4.44 -0.53
C TYR A 87 14.73 -5.64 -1.13
N GLU A 88 13.87 -6.32 -0.37
CA GLU A 88 13.09 -7.45 -0.87
C GLU A 88 12.10 -7.03 -1.96
N VAL A 89 11.41 -5.90 -1.77
CA VAL A 89 10.43 -5.39 -2.75
C VAL A 89 11.10 -4.92 -4.04
N ILE A 90 12.22 -4.20 -3.97
CA ILE A 90 12.91 -3.70 -5.18
C ILE A 90 13.44 -4.85 -6.04
N ASN A 91 13.87 -5.95 -5.41
CA ASN A 91 14.47 -7.08 -6.11
C ASN A 91 13.47 -8.19 -6.46
N GLY A 92 12.20 -8.06 -6.05
CA GLY A 92 11.13 -9.04 -6.27
C GLY A 92 10.38 -8.80 -7.55
#